data_AF-A0A3M1NX81-F1
#
_entry.id   AF-A0A3M1NX81-F1
#
_cell.length_a   1.000
_cell.length_b   1.000
_cell.length_c   1.000
_cell.angle_alpha   90.00
_cell.angle_beta   90.00
_cell.angle_gamma   90.00
#
_symmetry.space_group_name_H-M   'P 1'
#
loop_
_entity.id
_entity.type
_entity.pdbx_description
1 polymer ?
#
loop_
_entity_poly.entity_id
_entity_poly.type
_entity_poly.pdbx_seq_one_letter_code
_entity_poly.pdbx_strand_id
1 'polypeptide(L)' 'MKTKELTQKIDKGSFSVVSLSDLSDERDYWFSKTPLEGLEAVEILRQRVYGYNPFTTRLQRVLSITKLQ' A
#
# COMPACT_ATOMS: atom_id res chain seq x y z
N MET A 1 12.95 7.97 -14.16
CA MET A 1 12.56 7.60 -12.78
C MET A 1 11.73 6.34 -12.85
N LYS A 2 12.26 5.18 -12.44
CA LYS A 2 11.51 3.91 -12.51
C LYS A 2 10.37 3.96 -11.52
N THR A 3 9.13 4.02 -12.01
CA THR A 3 7.92 3.90 -11.20
C THR A 3 7.93 2.49 -10.61
N LYS A 4 8.22 2.39 -9.32
CA LYS A 4 8.15 1.13 -8.57
C LYS A 4 6.69 0.74 -8.56
N GLU A 5 6.31 -0.30 -9.29
CA GLU A 5 4.95 -0.82 -9.25
C GLU A 5 4.59 -1.12 -7.78
N LEU A 6 3.53 -0.51 -7.28
CA LEU A 6 3.06 -0.64 -5.88
C LEU A 6 2.36 -2.00 -5.63
N THR A 7 2.37 -2.90 -6.60
CA THR A 7 2.01 -4.31 -6.43
C THR A 7 3.11 -5.03 -5.66
N GLN A 8 3.27 -4.67 -4.38
CA GLN A 8 4.04 -5.46 -3.43
C GLN A 8 3.36 -6.82 -3.29
N LYS A 9 3.87 -7.79 -4.04
CA LYS A 9 3.49 -9.18 -3.91
C LYS A 9 3.90 -9.64 -2.52
N ILE A 10 2.93 -10.08 -1.72
CA ILE A 10 3.20 -10.61 -0.39
C ILE A 10 4.08 -11.85 -0.56
N ASP A 11 5.22 -11.87 0.14
CA ASP A 11 5.98 -13.10 0.31
C ASP A 11 5.24 -14.03 1.26
N LYS A 12 4.71 -15.12 0.71
CA LYS A 12 3.94 -16.11 1.48
C LYS A 12 4.84 -17.03 2.31
N GLY A 13 6.15 -17.05 2.05
CA GLY A 13 7.11 -17.83 2.84
C GLY A 13 7.40 -17.21 4.21
N SER A 14 7.14 -15.91 4.36
CA SER A 14 7.32 -15.16 5.61
C SER A 14 6.14 -15.26 6.57
N PHE A 15 5.14 -16.12 6.30
CA PHE A 15 3.96 -16.31 7.14
C PHE A 15 4.07 -17.58 7.99
N SER A 16 3.71 -17.49 9.26
CA SER A 16 3.59 -18.62 10.18
C SER A 16 2.17 -18.71 10.74
N VAL A 17 1.70 -19.93 11.01
CA VAL A 17 0.43 -20.18 11.70
C VAL A 17 0.74 -20.38 13.18
N VAL A 18 0.17 -19.53 14.04
CA VAL A 18 0.33 -19.57 15.49
C VAL A 18 -1.03 -19.72 16.18
N SER A 19 -1.04 -20.17 17.45
CA SER A 19 -2.28 -20.23 18.23
C SER A 19 -2.72 -18.82 18.63
N LEU A 20 -4.03 -18.59 18.69
CA LEU A 20 -4.59 -17.33 19.23
C LEU A 20 -4.28 -17.14 20.72
N SER A 21 -3.92 -18.22 21.43
CA SER A 21 -3.54 -18.17 22.84
C SER A 21 -2.05 -17.91 23.07
N ASP A 22 -1.23 -17.95 22.01
CA ASP A 22 0.20 -17.65 22.12
C ASP A 22 0.42 -16.15 22.30
N LEU A 23 1.56 -15.78 22.91
CA LEU A 23 1.96 -14.39 23.00
C LEU A 23 2.28 -13.87 21.59
N SER A 24 1.63 -12.77 21.20
CA SER A 24 1.86 -12.10 19.92
C SER A 24 3.21 -11.38 19.91
N ASP A 25 4.00 -11.61 18.87
CA ASP A 25 5.26 -10.92 18.58
C ASP A 25 5.05 -9.61 17.79
N GLU A 26 3.80 -9.28 17.44
CA GLU A 26 3.46 -8.09 16.66
C GLU A 26 3.98 -6.81 17.31
N ARG A 27 3.87 -6.71 18.65
CA ARG A 27 4.34 -5.55 19.39
C ARG A 27 5.83 -5.34 19.16
N ASP A 28 6.64 -6.36 19.47
CA ASP A 28 8.09 -6.28 19.37
C ASP A 28 8.53 -6.05 17.92
N TYR A 29 7.83 -6.66 16.95
CA TYR A 29 8.02 -6.39 15.53
C TYR A 29 7.84 -4.90 15.20
N TRP A 30 6.72 -4.28 15.61
CA TRP A 30 6.47 -2.86 15.31
C TRP A 30 7.43 -1.92 16.03
N PHE A 31 7.86 -2.24 17.26
CA PHE A 31 8.88 -1.47 17.98
C PHE A 31 10.28 -1.58 17.34
N SER A 32 10.55 -2.66 16.60
CA SER A 32 11.82 -2.81 15.87
C SER A 32 11.92 -1.94 14.62
N LYS A 33 10.81 -1.37 14.13
CA LYS A 33 10.77 -0.59 12.88
C LYS A 33 11.12 0.87 13.09
N THR A 34 11.70 1.47 12.06
CA THR A 34 11.94 2.90 12.00
C THR A 34 10.64 3.67 11.76
N PRO A 35 10.57 4.96 12.14
CA PRO A 35 9.39 5.79 11.85
C PRO A 35 9.04 5.85 10.36
N LEU A 36 10.05 5.82 9.47
CA LEU A 36 9.84 5.83 8.02
C LEU A 36 9.13 4.57 7.55
N GLU A 37 9.60 3.39 7.97
CA GLU A 37 8.95 2.10 7.64
C GLU A 37 7.51 2.05 8.18
N GLY A 38 7.27 2.64 9.35
CA GLY A 38 5.91 2.80 9.90
C GLY A 38 5.01 3.64 9.00
N LEU A 39 5.50 4.78 8.51
CA LEU A 39 4.75 5.63 7.56
C LEU A 39 4.49 4.93 6.23
N GLU A 40 5.46 4.18 5.71
CA GLU A 40 5.29 3.38 4.50
C GLU A 40 4.19 2.30 4.67
N ALA A 41 4.18 1.60 5.80
CA ALA A 41 3.16 0.60 6.11
C ALA A 41 1.75 1.23 6.19
N VAL A 42 1.62 2.40 6.83
CA VAL A 42 0.36 3.14 6.92
C VAL A 42 -0.13 3.59 5.54
N GLU A 43 0.77 4.06 4.67
CA GLU A 43 0.39 4.47 3.31
C GLU A 43 -0.13 3.29 2.47
N ILE A 44 0.49 2.11 2.61
CA ILE A 44 0.00 0.88 1.95
C ILE A 44 -1.41 0.54 2.45
N LEU A 45 -1.65 0.62 3.76
CA LEU A 45 -2.98 0.40 4.35
C LEU A 45 -4.00 1.40 3.83
N ARG A 46 -3.65 2.70 3.81
CA ARG A 46 -4.50 3.77 3.27
C ARG A 46 -4.89 3.47 1.83
N GLN A 47 -3.94 3.13 0.96
CA GLN A 47 -4.22 2.82 -0.44
C GLN A 47 -5.16 1.62 -0.58
N ARG A 48 -4.95 0.54 0.20
CA ARG A 48 -5.81 -0.65 0.14
C ARG A 48 -7.23 -0.39 0.64
N VAL A 49 -7.37 0.23 1.81
CA VAL A 49 -8.68 0.48 2.46
C VAL A 49 -9.55 1.40 1.59
N TYR A 50 -8.96 2.44 1.01
CA TYR A 50 -9.71 3.40 0.18
C TYR A 50 -9.82 3.00 -1.29
N GLY A 51 -9.44 1.77 -1.66
CA GLY A 51 -9.54 1.29 -3.03
C GLY A 51 -8.74 2.14 -4.02
N TYR A 52 -7.60 2.70 -3.57
CA TYR A 52 -6.76 3.55 -4.40
C TYR A 52 -6.21 2.74 -5.57
N ASN A 53 -6.65 3.08 -6.78
CA ASN A 53 -6.12 2.51 -8.01
C ASN A 53 -5.13 3.52 -8.63
N PRO A 54 -3.81 3.22 -8.61
CA PRO A 54 -2.79 4.12 -9.15
C PRO A 54 -2.93 4.36 -10.67
N PHE A 55 -3.70 3.54 -11.38
CA PHE A 55 -3.96 3.67 -12.82
C PHE A 55 -5.14 4.60 -13.16
N THR A 56 -6.09 4.84 -12.25
CA THR A 56 -7.27 5.67 -12.53
C THR A 56 -7.17 7.10 -11.98
N THR A 57 -6.36 7.33 -10.93
CA THR A 57 -6.23 8.68 -10.34
C THR A 57 -5.38 9.65 -11.17
N ARG A 58 -4.63 9.14 -12.15
CA ARG A 58 -3.66 9.90 -12.95
C ARG A 58 -4.02 10.06 -14.43
N LEU A 59 -5.21 9.65 -14.87
CA LEU A 59 -5.68 10.04 -16.20
C LEU A 59 -5.78 11.57 -16.24
N GLN A 60 -4.85 12.18 -16.96
CA GLN A 60 -4.82 13.61 -17.20
C GLN A 60 -6.15 14.00 -17.85
N ARG A 61 -6.95 14.82 -17.16
CA ARG A 61 -8.14 15.45 -17.75
C ARG A 61 -7.66 16.47 -18.78
N VAL A 62 -7.35 16.03 -19.99
CA VAL A 62 -7.20 16.94 -21.13
C VAL A 62 -8.62 17.35 -21.52
N LEU A 63 -9.12 18.41 -20.89
CA LEU A 63 -10.35 19.05 -21.32
C LEU A 63 -10.09 19.68 -22.69
N SER A 64 -10.63 19.09 -23.75
CA SER A 64 -10.65 19.70 -25.08
C SER A 64 -12.00 20.39 -25.31
N ILE A 65 -11.98 21.71 -25.48
CA ILE A 65 -13.14 22.48 -25.95
C ILE A 65 -13.27 22.24 -27.45
N THR A 66 -14.36 21.61 -27.89
CA THR A 66 -14.73 21.54 -29.31
C THR A 66 -15.74 22.64 -29.64
N LYS A 67 -15.64 23.25 -30.83
CA LYS A 67 -16.69 24.15 -31.34
C LYS A 67 -17.79 23.30 -31.97
N LEU A 68 -19.04 23.61 -31.62
CA LEU A 68 -20.21 23.07 -32.32
C LEU A 68 -20.17 23.59 -33.77
N GLN A 69 -20.16 22.68 -34.75
CA GLN A 69 -20.39 23.00 -36.16
C GLN A 69 -21.89 23.03 -36.46
#